data_AF-A0A4P8D2S1-F1
#
_entry.id   AF-A0A4P8D2S1-F1
#
_cell.length_a   1.000
_cell.length_b   1.000
_cell.length_c   1.000
_cell.angle_alpha   90.00
_cell.angle_beta   90.00
_cell.angle_gamma   90.00
#
_symmetry.space_group_name_H-M   'P 1'
#
loop_
_entity.id
_entity.type
_entity.pdbx_description
1 polymer ?
#
loop_
_entity_poly.entity_id
_entity_poly.type
_entity_poly.pdbx_seq_one_letter_code
_entity_poly.pdbx_strand_id
1 'polypeptide(L)'
;MEGYIHSNVSIASAVTSYAIIHMKPFILNPGTVYTDTDSIFTSTPLPSHLIDDDLGLMKDELKGSIVEEAYFIDIKKYGYWYYDQSQTIVEKSIISGISRDSVNFAEIKSVYNGNLITKEIPVRFNKSIKTLNININ
;
A
#
# COMPACT_ATOMS: atom_id res chain seq x y z
N MET A 1 32.62 -19.37 5.02
CA MET A 1 32.09 -19.49 6.40
C MET A 1 30.68 -18.93 6.33
N GLU A 2 29.68 -19.79 6.13
CA GLU A 2 28.27 -19.38 6.07
C GLU A 2 27.82 -19.06 7.50
N GLY A 3 27.53 -17.78 7.76
CA GLY A 3 27.00 -17.35 9.06
C GLY A 3 25.56 -17.81 9.19
N TYR A 4 25.29 -18.72 10.13
CA TYR A 4 23.93 -19.04 10.54
C TYR A 4 23.29 -17.79 11.15
N ILE A 5 22.31 -17.21 10.48
CA ILE A 5 21.51 -16.11 11.03
C ILE A 5 20.49 -16.74 11.99
N HIS A 6 20.68 -16.50 13.28
CA HIS A 6 19.70 -16.91 14.30
C HIS A 6 18.45 -16.03 14.19
N SER A 7 17.33 -16.61 13.75
CA SER A 7 16.02 -15.97 13.77
C SER A 7 15.37 -16.17 15.13
N ASN A 8 14.88 -15.08 15.75
CA ASN A 8 14.13 -15.14 17.01
C ASN A 8 12.67 -14.79 16.75
N VAL A 9 11.84 -15.84 16.66
CA VAL A 9 10.40 -15.72 16.38
C VAL A 9 9.69 -14.85 17.43
N SER A 10 10.08 -14.97 18.70
CA SER A 10 9.45 -14.19 19.79
C SER A 10 9.66 -12.70 19.64
N ILE A 11 10.86 -12.26 19.23
CA ILE A 11 11.15 -10.85 18.95
C ILE A 11 10.33 -10.37 17.75
N ALA A 12 10.28 -11.13 16.67
CA ALA A 12 9.48 -10.78 15.49
C ALA A 12 7.99 -10.63 15.83
N SER A 13 7.42 -11.56 16.60
CA SER A 13 6.03 -11.50 17.04
C SER A 13 5.75 -10.28 17.92
N ALA A 14 6.67 -9.93 18.84
CA ALA A 14 6.53 -8.73 19.65
C ALA A 14 6.52 -7.46 18.80
N VAL A 15 7.47 -7.31 17.87
CA VAL A 15 7.54 -6.16 16.94
C VAL A 15 6.25 -6.00 16.13
N THR A 16 5.77 -7.08 15.50
CA THR A 16 4.52 -7.03 14.73
C THR A 16 3.32 -6.69 15.61
N SER A 17 3.25 -7.23 16.83
CA SER A 17 2.14 -6.94 17.76
C SER A 17 2.13 -5.46 18.15
N TYR A 18 3.29 -4.89 18.48
CA TYR A 18 3.40 -3.46 18.79
C TYR A 18 3.05 -2.58 17.60
N ALA A 19 3.47 -2.93 16.38
CA ALA A 19 3.08 -2.20 15.18
C ALA A 19 1.56 -2.18 14.98
N ILE A 20 0.89 -3.33 15.17
CA ILE A 20 -0.58 -3.40 15.08
C ILE A 20 -1.24 -2.56 16.16
N ILE A 21 -0.76 -2.64 17.42
CA ILE A 21 -1.29 -1.84 18.53
C ILE A 21 -1.14 -0.34 18.23
N HIS A 22 0.02 0.08 17.71
CA HIS A 22 0.27 1.47 17.29
C HIS A 22 -0.70 1.93 16.21
N MET A 23 -1.07 1.05 15.28
CA MET A 23 -2.01 1.38 14.20
C MET A 23 -3.48 1.38 14.64
N LYS A 24 -3.84 0.77 15.78
CA LYS A 24 -5.25 0.65 16.20
C LYS A 24 -6.02 1.98 16.27
N PRO A 25 -5.48 3.08 16.83
CA PRO A 25 -6.19 4.35 16.85
C PRO A 25 -6.54 4.87 15.45
N PHE A 26 -5.65 4.65 14.48
CA PHE A 26 -5.87 5.06 13.08
C PHE A 26 -6.86 4.14 12.37
N ILE A 27 -6.79 2.83 12.60
CA ILE A 27 -7.72 1.85 12.03
C ILE A 27 -9.15 2.07 12.55
N LEU A 28 -9.29 2.42 13.84
CA LEU A 28 -10.57 2.65 14.50
C LEU A 28 -11.11 4.07 14.28
N ASN A 29 -10.36 4.95 13.62
CA ASN A 29 -10.84 6.29 13.29
C ASN A 29 -12.02 6.18 12.30
N PRO A 30 -13.20 6.77 12.60
CA PRO A 30 -14.36 6.71 11.71
C PRO A 30 -14.12 7.27 10.30
N GLY A 31 -13.15 8.16 10.14
CA GLY A 31 -12.78 8.71 8.84
C GLY A 31 -11.92 7.77 8.00
N THR A 32 -11.33 6.72 8.58
CA THR A 32 -10.44 5.80 7.87
C THR A 32 -11.21 4.94 6.88
N VAL A 33 -10.81 5.02 5.61
CA VAL A 33 -11.43 4.32 4.48
C VAL A 33 -10.66 3.03 4.15
N TYR A 34 -9.33 3.05 4.32
CA TYR A 34 -8.46 1.91 4.03
C TYR A 34 -7.20 1.94 4.89
N THR A 35 -6.60 0.77 5.11
CA THR A 35 -5.32 0.62 5.80
C THR A 35 -4.50 -0.54 5.21
N ASP A 36 -3.18 -0.38 5.13
CA ASP A 36 -2.24 -1.47 4.85
C ASP A 36 -0.99 -1.29 5.71
N THR A 37 -0.78 -2.23 6.64
CA THR A 37 0.38 -2.33 7.54
C THR A 37 0.61 -1.10 8.41
N ASP A 38 1.17 -0.03 7.86
CA ASP A 38 1.59 1.22 8.50
C ASP A 38 1.07 2.47 7.75
N SER A 39 0.17 2.28 6.78
CA SER A 39 -0.47 3.36 6.01
C SER A 39 -1.98 3.38 6.21
N ILE A 40 -2.58 4.56 6.07
CA ILE A 40 -4.03 4.76 6.06
C ILE A 40 -4.45 5.72 4.95
N PHE A 41 -5.67 5.54 4.45
CA PHE A 41 -6.40 6.54 3.69
C PHE A 41 -7.57 7.00 4.54
N THR A 42 -7.75 8.31 4.68
CA THR A 42 -8.78 8.89 5.53
C THR A 42 -9.58 9.94 4.77
N SER A 43 -10.89 9.95 5.01
CA SER A 43 -11.84 10.96 4.53
C SER A 43 -11.84 12.23 5.38
N THR A 44 -11.26 12.16 6.59
CA THR A 44 -11.13 13.30 7.50
C THR A 44 -9.66 13.58 7.81
N PRO A 45 -9.24 14.84 7.97
CA PRO A 45 -7.87 15.16 8.34
C PRO A 45 -7.48 14.51 9.66
N LEU A 46 -6.27 13.99 9.77
CA LEU A 46 -5.72 13.61 11.07
C LEU A 46 -5.33 14.87 11.86
N PRO A 47 -5.34 14.81 13.19
CA PRO A 47 -4.76 15.85 14.03
C PRO A 47 -3.30 16.14 13.63
N SER A 48 -2.95 17.42 13.52
CA SER A 48 -1.62 17.85 13.05
C SER A 48 -0.45 17.30 13.87
N HIS A 49 -0.64 17.10 15.18
CA HIS A 49 0.38 16.54 16.07
C HIS A 49 0.69 15.05 15.82
N LEU A 50 -0.09 14.37 14.97
CA LEU A 50 0.15 12.98 14.55
C LEU A 50 0.84 12.89 13.19
N ILE A 51 1.03 14.02 12.50
CA ILE A 51 1.61 14.09 11.15
C ILE A 51 2.95 14.80 11.21
N ASP A 52 4.04 14.07 10.99
CA ASP A 52 5.40 14.62 10.85
C ASP A 52 6.33 13.58 10.20
N ASP A 53 7.59 13.97 9.95
CA ASP A 53 8.67 13.10 9.50
C ASP A 53 9.41 12.38 10.65
N ASP A 54 9.05 12.69 11.91
CA ASP A 54 9.64 12.09 13.11
C ASP A 54 9.21 10.63 13.34
N LEU A 55 10.05 9.89 14.08
CA LEU A 55 9.83 8.46 14.35
C LEU A 55 8.51 8.21 15.08
N GLY A 56 7.66 7.35 14.50
CA GLY A 56 6.40 6.92 15.08
C GLY A 56 5.19 7.80 14.71
N LEU A 57 5.41 8.88 13.98
CA LEU A 57 4.35 9.73 13.42
C LEU A 57 3.98 9.31 11.99
N MET A 58 2.81 9.76 11.52
CA MET A 58 2.30 9.44 10.19
C MET A 58 2.83 10.44 9.18
N LYS A 59 3.63 9.99 8.23
CA LYS A 59 4.12 10.85 7.15
C LYS A 59 2.99 11.19 6.17
N ASP A 60 2.89 12.45 5.77
CA ASP A 60 2.04 12.86 4.65
C ASP A 60 2.73 12.53 3.31
N GLU A 61 2.35 11.40 2.72
CA GLU A 61 2.90 10.93 1.43
C GLU A 61 2.52 11.83 0.25
N LEU A 62 1.43 12.60 0.36
CA LEU A 62 0.92 13.45 -0.71
C LEU A 62 1.36 14.91 -0.58
N LYS A 63 2.12 15.25 0.47
CA LYS A 63 2.71 16.59 0.68
C LYS A 63 1.65 17.71 0.63
N GLY A 64 0.53 17.47 1.30
CA GLY A 64 -0.62 18.38 1.38
C GLY A 64 -1.64 18.24 0.25
N SER A 65 -1.37 17.43 -0.78
CA SER A 65 -2.37 17.12 -1.81
C SER A 65 -3.48 16.22 -1.26
N ILE A 66 -4.67 16.37 -1.82
CA ILE A 66 -5.88 15.64 -1.40
C ILE A 66 -6.29 14.66 -2.50
N VAL A 67 -6.61 13.44 -2.10
CA VAL A 67 -7.19 12.44 -3.01
C VAL A 67 -8.60 12.88 -3.41
N GLU A 68 -8.84 13.00 -4.71
CA GLU A 68 -10.11 13.45 -5.27
C GLU A 68 -11.09 12.29 -5.45
N GLU A 69 -10.57 11.14 -5.92
CA GLU A 69 -11.35 9.91 -6.08
C GLU A 69 -10.44 8.71 -5.81
N ALA A 70 -10.99 7.70 -5.12
CA ALA A 70 -10.31 6.45 -4.86
C ALA A 70 -11.28 5.28 -4.94
N TYR A 71 -10.79 4.14 -5.42
CA TYR A 71 -11.50 2.87 -5.41
C TYR A 71 -10.64 1.83 -4.68
N PHE A 72 -11.17 1.30 -3.59
CA PHE A 72 -10.56 0.21 -2.82
C PHE A 72 -11.34 -1.08 -3.11
N ILE A 73 -10.79 -1.91 -4.00
CA ILE A 73 -11.47 -3.11 -4.49
C ILE A 73 -11.27 -4.28 -3.52
N ASP A 74 -10.07 -4.42 -2.98
CA ASP A 74 -9.67 -5.50 -2.06
C ASP A 74 -8.36 -5.13 -1.36
N ILE A 75 -7.88 -5.99 -0.47
CA ILE A 75 -6.56 -5.88 0.16
C ILE A 75 -5.47 -5.76 -0.92
N LYS A 76 -4.68 -4.69 -0.84
CA LYS A 76 -3.59 -4.39 -1.80
C LYS A 76 -4.06 -4.32 -3.26
N LYS A 77 -5.31 -3.93 -3.49
CA LYS A 77 -5.91 -3.69 -4.81
C LYS A 77 -6.74 -2.41 -4.78
N TYR A 78 -6.11 -1.30 -5.13
CA TYR A 78 -6.76 0.01 -5.11
C TYR A 78 -6.12 0.96 -6.12
N GLY A 79 -6.85 2.01 -6.47
CA GLY A 79 -6.33 3.10 -7.27
C GLY A 79 -7.00 4.42 -6.91
N TYR A 80 -6.28 5.50 -7.09
CA TYR A 80 -6.73 6.85 -6.75
C TYR A 80 -6.05 7.89 -7.62
N TRP A 81 -6.61 9.09 -7.67
CA TRP A 81 -5.97 10.23 -8.30
C TRP A 81 -6.12 11.50 -7.46
N TYR A 82 -5.22 12.45 -7.71
CA TYR A 82 -5.17 13.73 -7.04
C TYR A 82 -4.51 14.79 -7.92
N TYR A 83 -4.69 16.07 -7.54
CA TYR A 83 -3.89 17.16 -8.09
C TYR A 83 -2.60 17.34 -7.30
N ASP A 84 -1.47 17.30 -8.00
CA ASP A 84 -0.21 17.69 -7.39
C ASP A 84 -0.13 19.21 -7.15
N GLN A 85 0.96 19.67 -6.54
CA GLN A 85 1.20 21.09 -6.27
C GLN A 85 1.25 21.95 -7.55
N SER A 86 1.47 21.33 -8.71
CA SER A 86 1.50 21.98 -10.03
C SER A 86 0.14 21.90 -10.75
N GLN A 87 -0.93 21.49 -10.06
CA GLN A 87 -2.28 21.32 -10.63
C GLN A 87 -2.34 20.29 -11.77
N THR A 88 -1.42 19.32 -11.76
CA THR A 88 -1.41 18.20 -12.71
C THR A 88 -2.07 16.99 -12.07
N ILE A 89 -2.87 16.26 -12.86
CA ILE A 89 -3.50 15.02 -12.41
C ILE A 89 -2.42 13.94 -12.28
N VAL A 90 -2.34 13.35 -11.09
CA VAL A 90 -1.50 12.18 -10.81
C VAL A 90 -2.40 11.00 -10.49
N GLU A 91 -2.30 9.96 -11.32
CA GLU A 91 -2.98 8.68 -11.08
C GLU A 91 -2.03 7.69 -10.41
N LYS A 92 -2.56 6.92 -9.47
CA LYS A 92 -1.85 5.83 -8.80
C LYS A 92 -2.67 4.56 -8.78
N SER A 93 -2.01 3.42 -9.01
CA SER A 93 -2.63 2.11 -8.86
C SER A 93 -1.69 1.09 -8.24
N ILE A 94 -2.25 0.37 -7.27
CA ILE A 94 -1.56 -0.64 -6.47
C ILE A 94 -2.38 -1.91 -6.58
N ILE A 95 -1.81 -2.91 -7.27
CA ILE A 95 -2.36 -4.26 -7.35
C ILE A 95 -1.23 -5.23 -7.02
N SER A 96 -1.39 -5.98 -5.94
CA SER A 96 -0.40 -6.99 -5.54
C SER A 96 -0.16 -8.02 -6.65
N GLY A 97 1.12 -8.33 -6.89
CA GLY A 97 1.53 -9.29 -7.93
C GLY A 97 1.86 -8.68 -9.29
N ILE A 98 1.60 -7.40 -9.52
CA ILE A 98 1.91 -6.70 -10.78
C ILE A 98 2.70 -5.42 -10.54
N SER A 99 3.22 -4.81 -11.61
CA SER A 99 3.95 -3.55 -11.53
C SER A 99 3.03 -2.42 -11.05
N ARG A 100 3.52 -1.54 -10.17
CA ARG A 100 2.79 -0.31 -9.79
C ARG A 100 2.42 0.50 -11.02
N ASP A 101 1.27 1.16 -10.97
CA ASP A 101 0.77 2.05 -12.03
C ASP A 101 0.59 1.36 -13.40
N SER A 102 0.60 0.02 -13.47
CA SER A 102 0.41 -0.74 -14.72
C SER A 102 -1.05 -0.86 -15.14
N VAL A 103 -1.98 -0.55 -14.24
CA VAL A 103 -3.41 -0.45 -14.49
C VAL A 103 -3.80 1.02 -14.30
N ASN A 104 -4.32 1.67 -15.33
CA ASN A 104 -4.67 3.09 -15.22
C ASN A 104 -5.95 3.29 -14.40
N PHE A 105 -6.26 4.54 -14.02
CA PHE A 105 -7.40 4.79 -13.15
C PHE A 105 -8.75 4.41 -13.79
N ALA A 106 -8.90 4.60 -15.10
CA ALA A 106 -10.10 4.21 -15.83
C ALA A 106 -10.34 2.68 -15.78
N GLU A 107 -9.27 1.88 -15.87
CA GLU A 107 -9.34 0.43 -15.72
C GLU A 107 -9.71 0.03 -14.28
N ILE A 108 -9.14 0.69 -13.27
CA ILE A 108 -9.53 0.46 -11.86
C ILE A 108 -11.03 0.70 -11.67
N LYS A 109 -11.54 1.82 -12.17
CA LYS A 109 -12.97 2.16 -12.12
C LYS A 109 -13.82 1.14 -12.87
N SER A 110 -13.34 0.63 -14.00
CA SER A 110 -14.02 -0.44 -14.74
C SER A 110 -14.12 -1.73 -13.92
N VAL A 111 -13.03 -2.14 -13.25
CA VAL A 111 -13.02 -3.33 -12.38
C VAL A 111 -13.94 -3.15 -11.18
N TYR A 112 -13.95 -1.97 -10.56
CA TYR A 112 -14.87 -1.67 -9.46
C TYR A 112 -16.34 -1.83 -9.87
N ASN A 113 -16.68 -1.48 -11.11
CA ASN A 113 -18.02 -1.66 -11.68
C ASN A 113 -18.33 -3.11 -12.11
N GLY A 114 -17.46 -4.07 -11.77
CA GLY A 114 -17.67 -5.50 -12.05
C GLY A 114 -17.19 -5.96 -13.42
N ASN A 115 -16.47 -5.13 -14.18
CA ASN A 115 -15.91 -5.54 -15.46
C ASN A 115 -14.62 -6.34 -15.27
N LEU A 116 -14.38 -7.28 -16.19
CA LEU A 116 -13.15 -8.06 -16.22
C LEU A 116 -12.12 -7.40 -17.15
N ILE A 117 -10.90 -7.23 -16.66
CA ILE A 117 -9.75 -6.81 -17.46
C ILE A 117 -8.74 -7.95 -17.55
N THR A 118 -8.08 -8.08 -18.70
CA THR A 118 -6.99 -9.05 -18.91
C THR A 118 -5.79 -8.31 -19.48
N LYS A 119 -4.63 -8.52 -18.86
CA LYS A 119 -3.36 -7.93 -19.29
C LYS A 119 -2.27 -8.99 -19.31
N GLU A 120 -1.45 -8.94 -20.35
CA GLU A 120 -0.20 -9.69 -20.38
C GLU A 120 0.88 -8.87 -19.68
N ILE A 121 1.50 -9.46 -18.66
CA ILE A 121 2.44 -8.77 -17.79
C ILE A 121 3.72 -9.60 -17.76
N PRO A 122 4.90 -9.00 -17.96
CA PRO A 122 6.15 -9.74 -17.93
C PRO A 122 6.37 -10.38 -16.56
N VAL A 123 6.74 -11.66 -16.56
CA VAL A 123 7.11 -12.38 -15.35
C VAL A 123 8.40 -11.79 -14.79
N ARG A 124 8.29 -11.00 -13.72
CA ARG A 124 9.44 -10.36 -13.04
C ARG A 124 10.28 -11.35 -12.26
N PHE A 125 9.66 -12.34 -11.63
CA PHE A 125 10.37 -13.37 -10.88
C PHE A 125 9.71 -14.73 -11.06
N ASN A 126 10.53 -15.78 -11.13
CA ASN A 126 10.10 -17.17 -11.09
C ASN A 126 10.80 -17.84 -9.91
N LYS A 127 10.02 -18.27 -8.91
CA LYS A 127 10.52 -19.13 -7.84
C LYS A 127 10.18 -20.58 -8.17
N SER A 128 11.21 -21.39 -8.40
CA SER A 128 11.04 -22.84 -8.53
C SER A 128 10.69 -23.44 -7.17
N ILE A 129 9.54 -24.11 -7.05
CA ILE A 129 9.16 -24.80 -5.80
C ILE A 129 10.08 -26.01 -5.54
N LYS A 130 10.60 -26.63 -6.61
CA LYS A 130 11.45 -27.83 -6.51
C LYS A 130 12.87 -27.52 -6.05
N THR A 131 13.45 -26.42 -6.52
CA THR A 131 14.84 -26.05 -6.24
C THR A 131 14.96 -24.86 -5.31
N LEU A 132 13.85 -24.17 -5.03
CA LEU A 132 13.77 -22.92 -4.27
C LEU A 132 14.55 -21.74 -4.88
N ASN A 133 15.14 -21.93 -6.06
CA ASN A 133 15.84 -20.88 -6.82
C ASN A 133 14.84 -19.81 -7.29
N ILE A 134 15.26 -18.55 -7.20
CA ILE A 134 14.52 -17.39 -7.69
C ILE A 134 15.29 -16.84 -8.89
N ASN A 135 14.67 -16.87 -10.07
CA ASN A 135 15.18 -16.20 -11.26
C ASN A 135 14.46 -14.85 -11.39
N ILE A 136 15.22 -13.79 -11.62
CA ILE A 136 14.72 -12.44 -11.88
C ILE A 136 15.05 -12.12 -13.34
N ASN A 137 14.04 -11.74 -14.13
CA ASN A 137 14.20 -11.35 -15.53
C ASN A 137 14.40 -9.84 -15.67
#